data_AF-A0A397UVG9-F1
#
_entry.id   AF-A0A397UVG9-F1
#
_cell.length_a   1.000
_cell.length_b   1.000
_cell.length_c   1.000
_cell.angle_alpha   90.00
_cell.angle_beta   90.00
_cell.angle_gamma   90.00
#
_symmetry.space_group_name_H-M   'P 1'
#
loop_
_entity.id
_entity.type
_entity.pdbx_description
1 polymer ?
#
loop_
_entity_poly.entity_id
_entity_poly.type
_entity_poly.pdbx_seq_one_letter_code
_entity_poly.pdbx_strand_id
1 'polypeptide(L)'
;MLDTLYISQRAANAIVADVAPYRISAEALLSINAFIDEFLFFVIDSARSLDLVKIKQSISQVIPTTLGKNAVQEAELELKTYVESGNSDSTLEKTIEITPFPLQKVFEQFRAKCQFFSTLGERGIDERDSKMAPNLYANEGIHIAPSLAIYLTAILEYVGEHILILVAKATEKSGTGVAKLKEVYNALVDDNQIRVVFRRTNLKLELEEKLQIKTPASPASPKYANSESIKSPRFANYLCKVSRLYLFIFINLYYHYFYIKNLILIN
;
A
#
# COMPACT_ATOMS: atom_id res chain seq x y z
N MET A 1 -10.20 15.79 -0.51
CA MET A 1 -8.84 15.43 -0.05
C MET A 1 -8.66 13.99 -0.52
N LEU A 2 -7.70 13.70 -1.40
CA LEU A 2 -7.70 12.54 -2.32
C LEU A 2 -8.03 11.20 -1.63
N ASP A 3 -9.29 10.76 -1.76
CA ASP A 3 -9.77 9.40 -1.40
C ASP A 3 -9.29 8.39 -2.45
N THR A 4 -8.00 8.41 -2.79
CA THR A 4 -7.43 7.52 -3.79
C THR A 4 -6.75 6.34 -3.09
N LEU A 5 -7.17 5.13 -3.45
CA LEU A 5 -6.53 3.89 -3.04
C LEU A 5 -5.54 3.42 -4.10
N TYR A 6 -4.60 2.57 -3.72
CA TYR A 6 -3.78 1.84 -4.70
C TYR A 6 -4.67 0.86 -5.46
N ILE A 7 -5.52 0.11 -4.76
CA ILE A 7 -6.41 -0.86 -5.36
C ILE A 7 -7.86 -0.44 -5.12
N SER A 8 -8.60 -0.23 -6.21
CA SER A 8 -10.03 0.03 -6.25
C SER A 8 -10.86 -1.19 -5.86
N GLN A 9 -12.09 -0.95 -5.41
CA GLN A 9 -13.05 -2.03 -5.14
C GLN A 9 -13.39 -2.82 -6.40
N ARG A 10 -13.39 -2.15 -7.56
CA ARG A 10 -13.61 -2.78 -8.87
C ARG A 10 -12.47 -3.75 -9.22
N ALA A 11 -11.22 -3.29 -9.18
CA ALA A 11 -10.07 -4.12 -9.53
C ALA A 11 -9.92 -5.31 -8.57
N ALA A 12 -10.08 -5.06 -7.27
CA ALA A 12 -9.98 -6.12 -6.27
C ALA A 12 -11.02 -7.24 -6.47
N ASN A 13 -12.27 -6.88 -6.78
CA ASN A 13 -13.30 -7.87 -7.09
C ASN A 13 -13.02 -8.61 -8.41
N ALA A 14 -12.45 -7.95 -9.42
CA ALA A 14 -12.07 -8.61 -10.67
C ALA A 14 -10.99 -9.68 -10.44
N ILE A 15 -9.90 -9.33 -9.76
CA ILE A 15 -8.78 -10.25 -9.47
C ILE A 15 -9.25 -11.43 -8.61
N VAL A 16 -10.06 -11.16 -7.58
CA VAL A 16 -10.59 -12.24 -6.73
C VAL A 16 -11.56 -13.14 -7.51
N ALA A 17 -12.34 -12.57 -8.44
CA ALA A 17 -13.26 -13.30 -9.31
C ALA A 17 -12.56 -14.25 -10.29
N ASP A 18 -11.32 -13.95 -10.69
CA ASP A 18 -10.51 -14.80 -11.58
C ASP A 18 -10.09 -16.12 -10.91
N VAL A 19 -10.04 -16.15 -9.57
CA VAL A 19 -9.77 -17.39 -8.81
C VAL A 19 -11.05 -18.22 -8.65
N ALA A 20 -12.15 -17.58 -8.23
CA ALA A 20 -13.48 -18.16 -8.14
C ALA A 20 -14.50 -17.02 -7.99
N PRO A 21 -15.84 -17.22 -8.05
CA PRO A 21 -16.85 -16.16 -8.00
C PRO A 21 -17.03 -15.53 -6.59
N TYR A 22 -15.92 -15.18 -5.94
CA TYR A 22 -15.82 -14.55 -4.65
C TYR A 22 -15.87 -13.02 -4.77
N ARG A 23 -16.21 -12.37 -3.66
CA ARG A 23 -16.13 -10.91 -3.54
C ARG A 23 -15.25 -10.53 -2.36
N ILE A 24 -14.75 -9.31 -2.35
CA ILE A 24 -14.03 -8.76 -1.21
C ILE A 24 -14.83 -7.65 -0.54
N SER A 25 -14.95 -7.72 0.78
CA SER A 25 -15.57 -6.66 1.57
C SER A 25 -14.73 -5.38 1.56
N ALA A 26 -15.37 -4.21 1.67
CA ALA A 26 -14.67 -2.93 1.73
C ALA A 26 -13.67 -2.86 2.88
N GLU A 27 -14.01 -3.39 4.06
CA GLU A 27 -13.09 -3.42 5.20
C GLU A 27 -11.86 -4.28 4.94
N ALA A 28 -12.02 -5.45 4.31
CA ALA A 28 -10.90 -6.28 3.88
C ALA A 28 -10.01 -5.55 2.86
N LEU A 29 -10.61 -4.89 1.86
CA LEU A 29 -9.83 -4.13 0.88
C LEU A 29 -9.06 -2.95 1.49
N LEU A 30 -9.67 -2.25 2.46
CA LEU A 30 -8.98 -1.19 3.20
C LEU A 30 -7.77 -1.73 3.96
N SER A 31 -7.87 -2.93 4.56
CA SER A 31 -6.72 -3.56 5.22
C SER A 31 -5.60 -3.93 4.24
N ILE A 32 -5.92 -4.37 3.02
CA ILE A 32 -4.92 -4.65 1.98
C ILE A 32 -4.23 -3.35 1.54
N ASN A 33 -4.98 -2.27 1.30
CA ASN A 33 -4.40 -0.98 0.95
C ASN A 33 -3.53 -0.39 2.09
N ALA A 34 -3.90 -0.60 3.36
CA ALA A 34 -3.08 -0.23 4.51
C ALA A 34 -1.78 -1.05 4.57
N PHE A 35 -1.82 -2.34 4.24
CA PHE A 35 -0.61 -3.16 4.11
C PHE A 35 0.34 -2.61 3.04
N ILE A 36 -0.19 -2.30 1.85
CA ILE A 36 0.59 -1.77 0.73
C ILE A 36 1.26 -0.44 1.11
N ASP A 37 0.54 0.40 1.86
CA ASP A 37 1.04 1.67 2.36
C ASP A 37 2.19 1.51 3.37
N GLU A 38 2.07 0.60 4.34
CA GLU A 38 3.16 0.28 5.27
C GLU A 38 4.36 -0.36 4.54
N PHE A 39 4.09 -1.21 3.53
CA PHE A 39 5.13 -1.79 2.69
C PHE A 39 5.91 -0.71 1.91
N LEU A 40 5.21 0.25 1.30
CA LEU A 40 5.83 1.40 0.65
C LEU A 40 6.73 2.17 1.64
N PHE A 41 6.27 2.41 2.86
CA PHE A 41 7.06 3.07 3.88
C PHE A 41 8.36 2.29 4.18
N PHE A 42 8.28 0.97 4.36
CA PHE A 42 9.46 0.14 4.62
C PHE A 42 10.47 0.17 3.49
N VAL A 43 10.03 0.19 2.23
CA VAL A 43 10.92 0.28 1.05
C VAL A 43 11.69 1.61 1.06
N ILE A 44 11.01 2.72 1.35
CA ILE A 44 11.63 4.06 1.35
C ILE A 44 12.53 4.24 2.59
N ASP A 45 12.10 3.78 3.76
CA ASP A 45 12.91 3.84 4.98
C ASP A 45 14.17 2.98 4.86
N SER A 46 14.08 1.83 4.19
CA SER A 46 15.23 0.95 3.92
C SER A 46 16.17 1.52 2.86
N ALA A 47 15.66 2.23 1.85
CA ALA A 47 16.49 2.84 0.80
C ALA A 47 17.21 4.12 1.26
N ARG A 48 16.53 4.98 2.03
CA ARG A 48 16.97 6.36 2.37
C ARG A 48 17.56 7.12 1.17
N SER A 49 16.99 6.91 -0.01
CA SER A 49 17.49 7.42 -1.27
C SER A 49 16.42 7.36 -2.35
N LEU A 50 16.42 8.31 -3.28
CA LEU A 50 15.64 8.30 -4.52
C LEU A 50 16.39 7.69 -5.71
N ASP A 51 17.65 7.29 -5.51
CA ASP A 51 18.38 6.48 -6.50
C ASP A 51 17.69 5.12 -6.76
N LEU A 52 17.43 4.81 -8.02
CA LEU A 52 16.72 3.60 -8.44
C LEU A 52 17.44 2.32 -8.01
N VAL A 53 18.78 2.29 -8.05
CA VAL A 53 19.55 1.10 -7.66
C VAL A 53 19.35 0.82 -6.16
N LYS A 54 19.38 1.86 -5.32
CA LYS A 54 19.10 1.72 -3.87
C LYS A 54 17.65 1.31 -3.59
N ILE A 55 16.68 1.80 -4.36
CA ILE A 55 15.27 1.35 -4.25
C ILE A 55 15.14 -0.13 -4.61
N LYS A 56 15.78 -0.59 -5.70
CA LYS A 56 15.81 -2.02 -6.07
C LYS A 56 16.41 -2.89 -4.97
N GLN A 57 17.51 -2.45 -4.39
CA GLN A 57 18.16 -3.14 -3.27
C GLN A 57 17.26 -3.19 -2.04
N SER A 58 16.54 -2.10 -1.73
CA SER A 58 15.66 -2.05 -0.56
C SER A 58 14.45 -2.97 -0.71
N ILE A 59 13.90 -3.15 -1.92
CA ILE A 59 12.84 -4.14 -2.17
C ILE A 59 13.33 -5.55 -1.82
N SER A 60 14.54 -5.90 -2.26
CA SER A 60 15.16 -7.20 -1.94
C SER A 60 15.44 -7.39 -0.45
N GLN A 61 15.67 -6.30 0.29
CA GLN A 61 15.85 -6.33 1.75
C GLN A 61 14.51 -6.47 2.49
N VAL A 62 13.45 -5.81 2.02
CA VAL A 62 12.13 -5.84 2.64
C VAL A 62 11.40 -7.16 2.35
N ILE A 63 11.41 -7.64 1.10
CA ILE A 63 10.84 -8.92 0.68
C ILE A 63 11.96 -9.78 0.06
N PRO A 64 12.77 -10.50 0.87
CA PRO A 64 13.89 -11.32 0.40
C PRO A 64 13.44 -12.68 -0.16
N THR A 65 12.30 -12.73 -0.82
CA THR A 65 11.65 -13.95 -1.33
C THR A 65 11.49 -13.88 -2.84
N THR A 66 11.03 -14.96 -3.49
CA THR A 66 10.75 -14.96 -4.93
C THR A 66 9.74 -13.89 -5.33
N LEU A 67 8.78 -13.57 -4.46
CA LEU A 67 7.83 -12.48 -4.66
C LEU A 67 8.54 -11.14 -4.91
N GLY A 68 9.53 -10.79 -4.09
CA GLY A 68 10.28 -9.53 -4.26
C GLY A 68 11.10 -9.51 -5.55
N LYS A 69 11.70 -10.64 -5.94
CA LYS A 69 12.43 -10.77 -7.21
C LYS A 69 11.53 -10.61 -8.41
N ASN A 70 10.38 -11.28 -8.41
CA ASN A 70 9.42 -11.21 -9.49
C ASN A 70 8.78 -9.82 -9.58
N ALA A 71 8.49 -9.17 -8.44
CA ALA A 71 8.04 -7.78 -8.42
C ALA A 71 9.04 -6.86 -9.12
N VAL A 72 10.34 -7.00 -8.79
CA VAL A 72 11.41 -6.22 -9.43
C VAL A 72 11.45 -6.44 -10.94
N GLN A 73 11.28 -7.67 -11.41
CA GLN A 73 11.22 -7.99 -12.84
C GLN A 73 10.01 -7.35 -13.52
N GLU A 74 8.83 -7.46 -12.92
CA GLU A 74 7.61 -6.83 -13.42
C GLU A 74 7.77 -5.31 -13.54
N ALA A 75 8.31 -4.69 -12.49
CA ALA A 75 8.56 -3.25 -12.48
C ALA A 75 9.61 -2.81 -13.51
N GLU A 76 10.58 -3.66 -13.85
CA GLU A 76 11.54 -3.39 -14.93
C GLU A 76 10.87 -3.43 -16.31
N LEU A 77 9.94 -4.36 -16.54
CA LEU A 77 9.15 -4.43 -17.76
C LEU A 77 8.24 -3.21 -17.90
N GLU A 78 7.57 -2.80 -16.81
CA GLU A 78 6.71 -1.63 -16.83
C GLU A 78 7.50 -0.33 -17.06
N LEU A 79 8.64 -0.17 -16.39
CA LEU A 79 9.53 0.97 -16.60
C LEU A 79 10.03 1.03 -18.05
N LYS A 80 10.39 -0.12 -18.63
CA LYS A 80 10.82 -0.21 -20.03
C LYS A 80 9.69 0.22 -20.96
N THR A 81 8.49 -0.32 -20.77
CA THR A 81 7.29 0.03 -21.56
C THR A 81 7.01 1.53 -21.47
N TYR A 82 7.09 2.12 -20.27
CA TYR A 82 6.90 3.55 -20.08
C TYR A 82 7.91 4.39 -20.89
N VAL A 83 9.20 4.06 -20.81
CA VAL A 83 10.25 4.77 -21.55
C VAL A 83 10.07 4.61 -23.08
N GLU A 84 9.74 3.40 -23.54
CA GLU A 84 9.57 3.10 -24.96
C GLU A 84 8.29 3.70 -25.56
N SER A 85 7.26 3.95 -24.74
CA SER A 85 6.00 4.55 -25.19
C SER A 85 6.13 6.01 -25.65
N GLY A 86 7.28 6.66 -25.41
CA GLY A 86 7.47 8.08 -25.70
C GLY A 86 6.69 9.02 -24.76
N ASN A 87 5.98 8.47 -23.77
CA ASN A 87 5.27 9.23 -22.74
C ASN A 87 6.21 9.84 -21.67
N SER A 88 7.50 9.53 -21.72
CA SER A 88 8.51 10.12 -20.85
C SER A 88 8.85 11.54 -21.32
N ASP A 89 8.38 12.54 -20.59
CA ASP A 89 8.82 13.92 -20.77
C ASP A 89 10.16 14.12 -20.07
N SER A 90 11.24 14.24 -20.85
CA SER A 90 12.61 14.41 -20.34
C SER A 90 12.77 15.58 -19.35
N THR A 91 11.87 16.57 -19.38
CA THR A 91 11.87 17.69 -18.42
C THR A 91 11.37 17.29 -17.03
N LEU A 92 10.51 16.27 -16.96
CA LEU A 92 9.90 15.74 -15.73
C LEU A 92 10.71 14.59 -15.11
N GLU A 93 11.61 13.97 -15.88
CA GLU A 93 12.43 12.82 -15.45
C GLU A 93 13.56 13.17 -14.47
N LYS A 94 13.56 14.39 -13.92
CA LYS A 94 14.53 14.82 -12.91
C LYS A 94 14.05 14.44 -11.52
N THR A 95 14.86 13.64 -10.85
CA THR A 95 14.71 13.36 -9.41
C THR A 95 15.64 14.28 -8.63
N ILE A 96 15.10 15.03 -7.68
CA ILE A 96 15.85 15.93 -6.81
C ILE A 96 15.62 15.48 -5.37
N GLU A 97 16.71 15.06 -4.74
CA GLU A 97 16.74 14.66 -3.34
C GLU A 97 17.38 15.77 -2.49
N ILE A 98 16.82 15.97 -1.30
CA ILE A 98 17.32 16.94 -0.32
C ILE A 98 18.04 16.21 0.79
N THR A 99 19.16 16.77 1.24
CA THR A 99 19.91 16.28 2.40
C THR A 99 19.68 17.20 3.61
N PRO A 100 19.32 16.68 4.79
CA PRO A 100 19.12 15.26 5.13
C PRO A 100 17.84 14.66 4.52
N PHE A 101 17.86 13.36 4.20
CA PHE A 101 16.75 12.65 3.52
C PHE A 101 15.41 12.82 4.24
N PRO A 102 14.42 13.54 3.66
CA PRO A 102 13.18 13.87 4.33
C PRO A 102 12.16 12.73 4.22
N LEU A 103 12.41 11.61 4.90
CA LEU A 103 11.67 10.35 4.81
C LEU A 103 10.14 10.52 4.74
N GLN A 104 9.54 11.26 5.68
CA GLN A 104 8.08 11.41 5.74
C GLN A 104 7.50 12.08 4.50
N LYS A 105 8.16 13.14 4.00
CA LYS A 105 7.70 13.89 2.82
C LYS A 105 7.89 13.09 1.54
N VAL A 106 9.02 12.39 1.43
CA VAL A 106 9.28 11.49 0.31
C VAL A 106 8.23 10.38 0.27
N PHE A 107 7.91 9.77 1.41
CA PHE A 107 6.87 8.77 1.53
C PHE A 107 5.50 9.29 1.10
N GLU A 108 5.07 10.43 1.62
CA GLU A 108 3.78 11.03 1.27
C GLU A 108 3.70 11.42 -0.22
N GLN A 109 4.81 11.89 -0.81
CA GLN A 109 4.87 12.16 -2.25
C GLN A 109 4.82 10.89 -3.09
N PHE A 110 5.56 9.84 -2.70
CA PHE A 110 5.47 8.54 -3.36
C PHE A 110 4.08 7.94 -3.24
N ARG A 111 3.45 7.98 -2.06
CA ARG A 111 2.06 7.52 -1.88
C ARG A 111 1.15 8.19 -2.90
N ALA A 112 1.15 9.52 -2.94
CA ALA A 112 0.27 10.28 -3.82
C ALA A 112 0.53 9.94 -5.30
N LYS A 113 1.80 9.83 -5.70
CA LYS A 113 2.16 9.46 -7.08
C LYS A 113 1.82 8.00 -7.41
N CYS A 114 2.08 7.05 -6.53
CA CYS A 114 1.78 5.65 -6.78
C CYS A 114 0.27 5.39 -6.84
N GLN A 115 -0.52 6.02 -5.98
CA GLN A 115 -1.98 6.00 -6.08
C GLN A 115 -2.48 6.70 -7.35
N PHE A 116 -1.75 7.70 -7.85
CA PHE A 116 -2.04 8.35 -9.12
C PHE A 116 -1.76 7.44 -10.33
N PHE A 117 -0.61 6.78 -10.37
CA PHE A 117 -0.18 5.94 -11.49
C PHE A 117 -0.77 4.53 -11.48
N SER A 118 -1.35 4.09 -10.36
CA SER A 118 -1.88 2.73 -10.25
C SER A 118 -2.97 2.44 -11.29
N THR A 119 -2.76 1.37 -12.05
CA THR A 119 -3.69 0.74 -12.99
C THR A 119 -4.82 0.01 -12.27
N LEU A 120 -4.56 -0.46 -11.03
CA LEU A 120 -5.56 -1.08 -10.15
C LEU A 120 -6.43 -0.05 -9.40
N GLY A 121 -6.07 1.24 -9.46
CA GLY A 121 -6.81 2.35 -8.86
C GLY A 121 -8.14 2.67 -9.56
N GLU A 122 -8.79 3.73 -9.10
CA GLU A 122 -10.08 4.20 -9.67
C GLU A 122 -9.90 4.95 -11.01
N ARG A 123 -8.73 5.56 -11.23
CA ARG A 123 -8.47 6.41 -12.40
C ARG A 123 -8.48 5.60 -13.69
N GLY A 124 -9.02 6.20 -14.75
CA GLY A 124 -8.88 5.69 -16.12
C GLY A 124 -7.47 5.88 -16.67
N ILE A 125 -7.12 5.18 -17.77
CA ILE A 125 -5.82 5.32 -18.44
C ILE A 125 -5.57 6.78 -18.85
N ASP A 126 -6.58 7.42 -19.44
CA ASP A 126 -6.50 8.80 -19.95
C ASP A 126 -6.35 9.86 -18.85
N GLU A 127 -6.65 9.50 -17.60
CA GLU A 127 -6.55 10.39 -16.43
C GLU A 127 -5.17 10.35 -15.76
N ARG A 128 -4.28 9.46 -16.21
CA ARG A 128 -2.94 9.23 -15.62
C ARG A 128 -1.82 9.94 -16.39
N ASP A 129 -2.08 11.13 -16.89
CA ASP A 129 -1.02 11.95 -17.49
C ASP A 129 0.04 12.29 -16.44
N SER A 130 1.29 11.95 -16.73
CA SER A 130 2.47 12.26 -15.90
C SER A 130 2.58 13.75 -15.52
N LYS A 131 2.09 14.66 -16.38
CA LYS A 131 2.06 16.12 -16.13
C LYS A 131 1.06 16.51 -15.04
N MET A 132 0.02 15.70 -14.84
CA MET A 132 -1.02 15.90 -13.83
C MET A 132 -0.70 15.18 -12.51
N ALA A 133 0.40 14.41 -12.47
CA ALA A 133 0.78 13.67 -11.27
C ALA A 133 1.07 14.63 -10.09
N PRO A 134 0.60 14.30 -8.88
CA PRO A 134 0.75 15.17 -7.73
C PRO A 134 2.22 15.38 -7.35
N ASN A 135 2.58 16.63 -7.08
CA ASN A 135 3.91 17.04 -6.59
C ASN A 135 3.76 17.84 -5.30
N LEU A 136 3.41 17.14 -4.21
CA LEU A 136 3.05 17.74 -2.92
C LEU A 136 4.14 18.66 -2.35
N TYR A 137 5.41 18.31 -2.59
CA TYR A 137 6.58 18.97 -1.99
C TYR A 137 7.52 19.59 -3.03
N ALA A 138 7.01 19.93 -4.22
CA ALA A 138 7.81 20.62 -5.25
C ALA A 138 8.38 21.96 -4.75
N ASN A 139 7.57 22.75 -4.04
CA ASN A 139 8.03 24.03 -3.47
C ASN A 139 9.12 23.86 -2.40
N GLU A 140 9.27 22.64 -1.88
CA GLU A 140 10.30 22.31 -0.91
C GLU A 140 11.54 21.70 -1.57
N GLY A 141 11.54 21.50 -2.89
CA GLY A 141 12.64 20.94 -3.67
C GLY A 141 12.65 19.41 -3.77
N ILE A 142 11.60 18.72 -3.32
CA ILE A 142 11.48 17.26 -3.45
C ILE A 142 10.81 16.95 -4.78
N HIS A 143 11.57 16.41 -5.72
CA HIS A 143 11.06 16.00 -7.03
C HIS A 143 11.30 14.52 -7.24
N ILE A 144 10.22 13.78 -7.51
CA ILE A 144 10.26 12.35 -7.83
C ILE A 144 9.83 12.21 -9.29
N ALA A 145 10.74 11.72 -10.12
CA ALA A 145 10.48 11.48 -11.53
C ALA A 145 9.29 10.52 -11.73
N PRO A 146 8.46 10.72 -12.78
CA PRO A 146 7.39 9.79 -13.13
C PRO A 146 7.88 8.35 -13.28
N SER A 147 9.00 8.12 -13.99
CA SER A 147 9.59 6.79 -14.15
C SER A 147 9.84 6.04 -12.83
N LEU A 148 10.39 6.73 -11.83
CA LEU A 148 10.66 6.14 -10.52
C LEU A 148 9.37 5.84 -9.75
N ALA A 149 8.37 6.71 -9.86
CA ALA A 149 7.06 6.48 -9.26
C ALA A 149 6.31 5.33 -9.94
N ILE A 150 6.38 5.21 -11.27
CA ILE A 150 5.80 4.11 -12.05
C ILE A 150 6.48 2.78 -11.68
N TYR A 151 7.80 2.76 -11.61
CA TYR A 151 8.56 1.60 -11.15
C TYR A 151 8.05 1.11 -9.79
N LEU A 152 7.94 2.02 -8.81
CA LEU A 152 7.47 1.65 -7.48
C LEU A 152 5.97 1.28 -7.48
N THR A 153 5.17 1.89 -8.35
CA THR A 153 3.75 1.53 -8.52
C THR A 153 3.61 0.08 -8.97
N ALA A 154 4.36 -0.35 -9.99
CA ALA A 154 4.34 -1.73 -10.46
C ALA A 154 4.73 -2.73 -9.35
N ILE A 155 5.70 -2.39 -8.49
CA ILE A 155 6.04 -3.19 -7.31
C ILE A 155 4.83 -3.33 -6.36
N LEU A 156 4.14 -2.23 -6.06
CA LEU A 156 3.00 -2.24 -5.14
C LEU A 156 1.81 -3.01 -5.74
N GLU A 157 1.57 -2.90 -7.04
CA GLU A 157 0.52 -3.63 -7.75
C GLU A 157 0.79 -5.12 -7.75
N TYR A 158 2.02 -5.54 -8.09
CA TYR A 158 2.39 -6.96 -8.08
C TYR A 158 2.23 -7.60 -6.70
N VAL A 159 2.66 -6.90 -5.64
CA VAL A 159 2.48 -7.37 -4.26
C VAL A 159 0.99 -7.39 -3.87
N GLY A 160 0.24 -6.36 -4.27
CA GLY A 160 -1.18 -6.25 -4.00
C GLY A 160 -2.03 -7.34 -4.66
N GLU A 161 -1.74 -7.66 -5.93
CA GLU A 161 -2.36 -8.75 -6.68
C GLU A 161 -2.06 -10.11 -6.03
N HIS A 162 -0.79 -10.36 -5.68
CA HIS A 162 -0.43 -11.58 -4.96
C HIS A 162 -1.22 -11.75 -3.66
N ILE A 163 -1.39 -10.67 -2.88
CA ILE A 163 -2.21 -10.68 -1.66
C ILE A 163 -3.68 -10.99 -1.99
N LEU A 164 -4.26 -10.37 -3.01
CA LEU A 164 -5.65 -10.65 -3.42
C LEU A 164 -5.86 -12.12 -3.82
N ILE A 165 -4.89 -12.71 -4.53
CA ILE A 165 -4.90 -14.13 -4.89
C ILE A 165 -4.84 -15.01 -3.63
N LEU A 166 -4.00 -14.67 -2.64
CA LEU A 166 -3.95 -15.39 -1.36
C LEU A 166 -5.27 -15.26 -0.58
N VAL A 167 -5.90 -14.09 -0.60
CA VAL A 167 -7.19 -13.83 0.06
C VAL A 167 -8.30 -14.62 -0.61
N ALA A 168 -8.32 -14.73 -1.94
CA ALA A 168 -9.27 -15.57 -2.65
C ALA A 168 -9.12 -17.05 -2.24
N LYS A 169 -7.88 -17.57 -2.17
CA LYS A 169 -7.59 -18.92 -1.67
C LYS A 169 -7.98 -19.13 -0.21
N ALA A 170 -7.82 -18.10 0.64
CA ALA A 170 -8.27 -18.17 2.03
C ALA A 170 -9.81 -18.19 2.13
N THR A 171 -10.50 -17.48 1.23
CA THR A 171 -11.97 -17.45 1.12
C THR A 171 -12.54 -18.79 0.66
N GLU A 172 -11.86 -19.46 -0.28
CA GLU A 172 -12.18 -20.82 -0.69
C GLU A 172 -12.17 -21.78 0.50
N LYS A 173 -11.10 -21.73 1.32
CA LYS A 173 -10.98 -22.57 2.51
C LYS A 173 -12.05 -22.29 3.57
N SER A 174 -12.54 -21.06 3.68
CA SER A 174 -13.56 -20.69 4.67
C SER A 174 -15.00 -20.90 4.18
N GLY A 175 -15.22 -21.05 2.87
CA GLY A 175 -16.53 -21.32 2.27
C GLY A 175 -17.52 -20.15 2.36
N THR A 176 -17.05 -18.94 2.68
CA THR A 176 -17.93 -17.78 2.92
C THR A 176 -18.42 -17.07 1.66
N GLY A 177 -17.77 -17.32 0.51
CA GLY A 177 -18.00 -16.62 -0.76
C GLY A 177 -17.61 -15.14 -0.78
N VAL A 178 -17.30 -14.56 0.38
CA VAL A 178 -16.91 -13.15 0.55
C VAL A 178 -15.72 -13.07 1.50
N ALA A 179 -14.61 -12.54 1.01
CA ALA A 179 -13.42 -12.26 1.78
C ALA A 179 -13.66 -11.15 2.81
N LYS A 180 -13.46 -11.46 4.09
CA LYS A 180 -13.50 -10.53 5.22
C LYS A 180 -12.10 -10.37 5.80
N LEU A 181 -11.99 -9.59 6.88
CA LEU A 181 -10.71 -9.36 7.56
C LEU A 181 -10.01 -10.64 8.00
N LYS A 182 -10.78 -11.68 8.37
CA LYS A 182 -10.22 -12.96 8.78
C LYS A 182 -9.48 -13.65 7.63
N GLU A 183 -10.04 -13.63 6.42
CA GLU A 183 -9.40 -14.17 5.22
C GLU A 183 -8.13 -13.39 4.86
N VAL A 184 -8.13 -12.05 5.03
CA VAL A 184 -6.92 -11.23 4.86
C VAL A 184 -5.84 -11.60 5.86
N TYR A 185 -6.20 -11.68 7.14
CA TYR A 185 -5.26 -12.07 8.19
C TYR A 185 -4.65 -13.45 7.91
N ASN A 186 -5.50 -14.46 7.64
CA ASN A 186 -5.06 -15.82 7.35
C ASN A 186 -4.14 -15.86 6.12
N ALA A 187 -4.51 -15.18 5.03
CA ALA A 187 -3.70 -15.09 3.83
C ALA A 187 -2.28 -14.54 4.10
N LEU A 188 -2.18 -13.45 4.88
CA LEU A 188 -0.90 -12.80 5.19
C LEU A 188 -0.05 -13.58 6.21
N VAL A 189 -0.68 -14.34 7.12
CA VAL A 189 0.02 -15.21 8.07
C VAL A 189 0.51 -16.49 7.41
N ASP A 190 -0.31 -17.13 6.57
CA ASP A 190 0.00 -18.45 6.04
C ASP A 190 1.07 -18.40 4.93
N ASP A 191 1.17 -17.30 4.19
CA ASP A 191 2.11 -17.19 3.06
C ASP A 191 3.54 -16.85 3.50
N ASN A 192 4.48 -17.74 3.20
CA ASN A 192 5.89 -17.59 3.55
C ASN A 192 6.57 -16.40 2.84
N GLN A 193 6.05 -15.95 1.70
CA GLN A 193 6.67 -14.89 0.90
C GLN A 193 6.39 -13.51 1.49
N ILE A 194 5.20 -13.29 2.08
CA ILE A 194 4.77 -12.00 2.64
C ILE A 194 4.75 -11.96 4.18
N ARG A 195 4.62 -13.11 4.87
CA ARG A 195 4.51 -13.17 6.35
C ARG A 195 5.61 -12.40 7.06
N VAL A 196 6.84 -12.43 6.54
CA VAL A 196 7.98 -11.74 7.16
C VAL A 196 7.75 -10.22 7.24
N VAL A 197 7.19 -9.63 6.18
CA VAL A 197 6.82 -8.20 6.16
C VAL A 197 5.61 -7.95 7.03
N PHE A 198 4.57 -8.78 6.89
CA PHE A 198 3.33 -8.63 7.68
C PHE A 198 3.58 -8.67 9.18
N ARG A 199 4.53 -9.49 9.67
CA ARG A 199 4.88 -9.51 11.11
C ARG A 199 5.44 -8.19 11.65
N ARG A 200 5.91 -7.29 10.78
CA ARG A 200 6.50 -6.00 11.12
C ARG A 200 5.50 -4.84 11.03
N THR A 201 4.31 -5.06 10.47
CA THR A 201 3.30 -4.00 10.26
C THR A 201 2.48 -3.74 11.52
N ASN A 202 1.96 -2.53 11.63
CA ASN A 202 0.95 -2.19 12.64
C ASN A 202 -0.40 -2.77 12.25
N LEU A 203 -0.68 -2.92 10.95
CA LEU A 203 -1.86 -3.61 10.47
C LEU A 203 -2.03 -4.99 11.11
N LYS A 204 -0.94 -5.74 11.32
CA LYS A 204 -1.04 -7.03 12.02
C LYS A 204 -1.65 -6.86 13.41
N LEU A 205 -1.17 -5.88 14.19
CA LEU A 205 -1.68 -5.61 15.54
C LEU A 205 -3.15 -5.19 15.50
N GLU A 206 -3.51 -4.32 14.55
CA GLU A 206 -4.89 -3.87 14.35
C GLU A 206 -5.83 -5.03 13.97
N LEU A 207 -5.38 -5.93 13.10
CA LEU A 207 -6.15 -7.12 12.71
C LEU A 207 -6.28 -8.11 13.87
N GLU A 208 -5.22 -8.34 14.66
CA GLU A 208 -5.27 -9.21 15.83
C GLU A 208 -6.24 -8.69 16.90
N GLU A 209 -6.25 -7.37 17.13
CA GLU A 209 -7.20 -6.71 18.02
C GLU A 209 -8.65 -6.86 17.52
N LYS A 210 -8.91 -6.48 16.27
CA LYS A 210 -10.25 -6.56 15.66
C LYS A 210 -10.79 -7.99 15.60
N LEU A 211 -9.93 -8.98 15.36
CA LEU A 211 -10.30 -10.39 15.26
C LEU A 211 -10.25 -11.12 16.61
N GLN A 212 -9.89 -10.43 17.70
CA GLN A 212 -9.77 -10.99 19.05
C GLN A 212 -8.83 -12.20 19.12
N ILE A 213 -7.76 -12.17 18.33
CA ILE A 213 -6.76 -13.24 18.26
C ILE A 213 -5.86 -13.15 19.49
N LYS A 214 -5.98 -14.13 20.39
CA LYS A 214 -5.07 -14.27 21.52
C LYS A 214 -3.80 -14.96 21.06
N THR A 215 -2.79 -14.20 20.67
CA THR A 215 -1.46 -14.76 20.41
C THR A 215 -0.87 -15.26 21.74
N PRO A 216 -0.46 -16.53 21.89
CA PRO A 216 0.35 -16.91 23.05
C PRO A 216 1.59 -16.02 23.06
N ALA A 217 1.97 -15.51 24.23
CA ALA A 217 3.12 -14.62 24.38
C ALA A 217 4.34 -15.26 23.69
N SER A 218 4.63 -14.81 22.46
CA SER A 218 5.83 -15.22 21.77
C SER A 218 7.00 -14.75 22.64
N PRO A 219 8.01 -15.60 22.91
CA PRO A 219 9.23 -15.12 23.54
C PRO A 219 9.68 -13.92 22.72
N ALA A 220 9.95 -12.82 23.43
CA ALA A 220 10.24 -11.52 22.85
C ALA A 220 11.00 -11.70 21.54
N SER A 221 10.41 -11.24 20.43
CA SER A 221 11.16 -10.95 19.22
C SER A 221 12.47 -10.32 19.66
N PRO A 222 13.65 -10.77 19.20
CA PRO A 222 14.90 -10.18 19.62
C PRO A 222 14.72 -8.68 19.49
N LYS A 223 14.83 -7.98 20.63
CA LYS A 223 14.92 -6.53 20.64
C LYS A 223 15.97 -6.25 19.57
N TYR A 224 15.59 -5.59 18.48
CA TYR A 224 16.53 -4.91 17.61
C TYR A 224 17.11 -3.75 18.44
N ALA A 225 17.88 -4.11 19.47
CA ALA A 225 18.75 -3.30 20.25
C ALA A 225 20.08 -3.36 19.51
N ASN A 226 20.19 -2.48 18.51
CA ASN A 226 21.38 -1.74 18.11
C ASN A 226 21.16 -1.14 16.72
N SER A 227 20.14 -0.28 16.61
CA SER A 227 20.16 0.87 15.73
C SER A 227 19.24 1.92 16.34
N GLU A 228 19.79 3.05 16.77
CA GLU A 228 19.06 4.17 17.39
C GLU A 228 18.12 4.90 16.40
N SER A 229 17.68 4.29 15.30
CA SER A 229 16.89 4.94 14.26
C SER A 229 15.38 4.66 14.29
N ILE A 230 14.88 3.71 15.09
CA ILE A 230 13.44 3.39 15.20
C ILE A 230 12.87 3.81 16.56
N LYS A 231 13.16 5.05 16.96
CA LYS A 231 12.34 5.83 17.89
C LYS A 231 12.16 7.24 17.33
N SER A 232 11.93 7.36 16.02
CA SER A 232 11.56 8.65 15.46
C SER A 232 10.17 9.02 15.99
N PRO A 233 10.02 10.11 16.78
CA PRO A 233 8.70 10.59 17.20
C PRO A 233 7.78 10.89 15.98
N ARG A 234 8.34 10.93 14.77
CA ARG A 234 7.63 11.17 13.51
C ARG A 234 6.78 9.98 13.06
N PHE A 235 7.18 8.73 13.32
CA PHE A 235 6.36 7.55 12.96
C PHE A 235 5.18 7.38 13.94
N ALA A 236 5.39 7.64 15.25
CA ALA A 236 4.31 7.71 16.23
C ALA A 236 3.30 8.84 15.91
N ASN A 237 3.77 9.98 15.39
CA ASN A 237 2.90 11.06 14.92
C ASN A 237 2.14 10.72 13.62
N TYR A 238 2.72 9.91 12.73
CA TYR A 238 2.03 9.35 11.57
C TYR A 238 0.89 8.42 12.02
N LEU A 239 1.16 7.51 12.95
CA LEU A 239 0.14 6.64 13.57
C LEU A 239 -1.00 7.46 14.20
N CYS A 240 -0.69 8.54 14.93
CA CYS A 240 -1.71 9.40 15.52
C CYS A 240 -2.59 10.12 14.48
N LYS A 241 -2.05 10.49 13.31
CA LYS A 241 -2.82 11.09 12.22
C LYS A 241 -3.67 10.08 11.47
N VAL A 242 -3.14 8.89 11.19
CA VAL A 242 -3.85 7.82 10.48
C VAL A 242 -5.00 7.28 11.32
N SER A 243 -4.79 6.93 12.58
CA SER A 243 -5.86 6.48 13.47
C SER A 243 -6.95 7.54 13.67
N ARG A 244 -6.60 8.84 13.68
CA ARG A 244 -7.58 9.94 13.72
C ARG A 244 -8.37 10.10 12.43
N LEU A 245 -7.75 9.87 11.26
CA LEU A 245 -8.44 9.90 9.97
C LEU A 245 -9.41 8.71 9.82
N TYR A 246 -9.01 7.52 10.25
CA TYR A 246 -9.87 6.33 10.28
C TYR A 246 -11.05 6.49 11.26
N LEU A 247 -10.84 7.09 12.44
CA LEU A 247 -11.92 7.42 13.37
C LEU A 247 -12.87 8.48 12.78
N PHE A 248 -12.34 9.47 12.05
CA PHE A 248 -13.15 10.50 11.39
C PHE A 248 -13.99 9.93 10.23
N ILE A 249 -13.46 8.96 9.48
CA ILE A 249 -14.18 8.22 8.44
C ILE A 249 -15.29 7.34 9.06
N PHE A 250 -14.99 6.64 10.17
CA PHE A 250 -15.99 5.83 10.88
C PHE A 250 -17.14 6.68 11.44
N ILE A 251 -16.83 7.84 12.01
CA ILE A 251 -17.83 8.78 12.52
C ILE A 251 -18.68 9.33 11.37
N ASN A 252 -18.07 9.79 10.26
CA ASN A 252 -18.83 10.36 9.14
C ASN A 252 -19.71 9.31 8.41
N LEU A 253 -19.24 8.08 8.25
CA LEU A 253 -20.06 6.98 7.69
C LEU A 253 -21.23 6.62 8.62
N TYR A 254 -21.03 6.65 9.93
CA TYR A 254 -22.10 6.40 10.90
C TYR A 254 -23.15 7.53 10.89
N TYR A 255 -22.73 8.79 10.82
CA TYR A 255 -23.63 9.94 10.71
C TYR A 255 -24.40 9.94 9.38
N HIS A 256 -23.75 9.62 8.26
CA HIS A 256 -24.40 9.58 6.94
C HIS A 256 -25.40 8.41 6.83
N TYR A 257 -25.11 7.27 7.45
CA TYR A 257 -26.02 6.13 7.51
C TYR A 257 -27.22 6.39 8.44
N PHE A 258 -27.01 7.08 9.56
CA PHE A 258 -28.08 7.47 10.49
C PHE A 258 -29.00 8.55 9.91
N TYR A 259 -28.46 9.49 9.13
CA TYR A 259 -29.23 10.54 8.48
C TYR A 259 -30.11 10.00 7.34
N ILE A 260 -29.57 9.09 6.52
CA ILE A 260 -30.33 8.44 5.43
C ILE A 260 -31.45 7.54 5.99
N LYS A 261 -31.20 6.77 7.05
CA LYS A 261 -32.25 5.92 7.66
C LYS A 261 -33.39 6.73 8.27
N ASN A 262 -33.13 7.89 8.88
CA ASN A 262 -34.18 8.73 9.43
C ASN A 262 -34.94 9.52 8.36
N LEU A 263 -34.34 9.82 7.21
CA LEU A 263 -35.02 10.49 6.10
C LEU A 263 -35.97 9.54 5.33
N ILE A 264 -35.70 8.23 5.35
CA ILE A 264 -36.53 7.19 4.69
C ILE A 264 -37.70 6.75 5.59
N LEU A 265 -37.70 7.06 6.89
CA LEU A 265 -38.79 6.74 7.83
C LEU A 265 -39.80 7.88 8.04
N ILE A 266 -39.66 9.01 7.33
CA ILE A 266 -40.52 10.21 7.46
C ILE A 266 -41.28 10.53 6.15
N ASN A 267 -41.24 9.65 5.15
CA ASN A 267 -42.16 9.64 4.00
C ASN A 267 -42.81 8.27 3.86
#